data_AF-A0A9E4HT17-F1
#
_entry.id   AF-A0A9E4HT17-F1
#
_cell.length_a   1.000
_cell.length_b   1.000
_cell.length_c   1.000
_cell.angle_alpha   90.00
_cell.angle_beta   90.00
_cell.angle_gamma   90.00
#
_symmetry.space_group_name_H-M   'P 1'
#
loop_
_entity.id
_entity.type
_entity.pdbx_description
1 polymer ?
#
loop_
_entity_poly.entity_id
_entity_poly.type
_entity_poly.pdbx_seq_one_letter_code
_entity_poly.pdbx_strand_id
1 'polypeptide(L)'
;TVWAWGGWRAKAGPKSVDTLLCLFPFEPPYFTPHGVDAVAVGHPYAQVNPLDRATARSILGLDDGRVLALLPGSRKREVMTLLPKMLEAAGQLVARDPSLQVILPVAASVEKLVAPMIAELPFVQLYPQQMSPAVMAAGDFGLICSGTATLEAALSGLPGHVYYQTDPITTFFGQFLVNKKNIVLANAVAGVKIYPLSL
;
A
#
# COMPACT_ATOMS: atom_id res chain seq x y z
N THR A 1 -5.24 5.41 12.56
CA THR A 1 -6.28 5.76 11.56
C THR A 1 -7.32 6.78 12.02
N VAL A 2 -7.31 7.25 13.27
CA VAL A 2 -8.24 8.31 13.74
C VAL A 2 -8.07 9.60 12.94
N TRP A 3 -6.83 9.96 12.57
CA TRP A 3 -6.49 11.13 11.76
C TRP A 3 -7.08 11.13 10.34
N ALA A 4 -7.41 9.96 9.78
CA ALA A 4 -7.89 9.84 8.40
C ALA A 4 -9.43 9.91 8.27
N TRP A 5 -10.20 9.46 9.28
CA TRP A 5 -11.66 9.42 9.18
C TRP A 5 -12.44 9.53 10.50
N GLY A 6 -11.79 9.84 11.62
CA GLY A 6 -12.37 9.68 12.96
C GLY A 6 -12.17 10.84 13.92
N GLY A 7 -12.04 12.09 13.46
CA GLY A 7 -11.66 13.21 14.33
C GLY A 7 -12.57 13.49 15.53
N TRP A 8 -13.82 13.06 15.49
CA TRP A 8 -14.70 13.09 16.68
C TRP A 8 -14.21 12.15 17.80
N ARG A 9 -13.51 11.05 17.48
CA ARG A 9 -12.87 10.16 18.46
C ARG A 9 -11.66 10.79 19.12
N ALA A 10 -10.97 11.70 18.44
CA ALA A 10 -9.86 12.45 19.05
C ALA A 10 -10.35 13.32 20.22
N LYS A 11 -11.61 13.79 20.17
CA LYS A 11 -12.28 14.50 21.27
C LYS A 11 -12.71 13.59 22.43
N ALA A 12 -12.89 12.29 22.17
CA ALA A 12 -13.31 11.31 23.18
C ALA A 12 -12.13 10.61 23.88
N GLY A 13 -10.95 10.63 23.26
CA GLY A 13 -9.71 10.01 23.75
C GLY A 13 -9.23 10.41 25.15
N PRO A 14 -9.41 11.66 25.65
CA PRO A 14 -8.86 12.09 26.94
C PRO A 14 -9.36 11.32 28.17
N LYS A 15 -10.41 10.49 28.05
CA LYS A 15 -10.99 9.74 29.18
C LYS A 15 -10.54 8.28 29.28
N SER A 16 -9.79 7.77 28.30
CA SER A 16 -9.49 6.34 28.18
C SER A 16 -8.00 5.99 28.12
N VAL A 17 -7.11 7.00 27.98
CA VAL A 17 -5.66 6.79 27.88
C VAL A 17 -4.91 7.93 28.57
N ASP A 18 -3.81 7.62 29.25
CA ASP A 18 -2.92 8.61 29.86
C ASP A 18 -1.97 9.23 28.82
N THR A 19 -1.35 8.39 27.98
CA THR A 19 -0.46 8.82 26.89
C THR A 19 -0.72 7.98 25.63
N LEU A 20 -0.77 8.63 24.47
CA LEU A 20 -0.92 7.98 23.17
C LEU A 20 0.44 7.85 22.48
N LEU A 21 0.88 6.61 22.24
CA LEU A 21 2.08 6.33 21.45
C LEU A 21 1.72 6.33 19.97
N CYS A 22 2.17 7.36 19.25
CA CYS A 22 1.93 7.57 17.85
C CYS A 22 3.05 6.98 16.99
N LEU A 23 2.68 6.41 15.85
CA LEU A 23 3.65 5.82 14.92
C LEU A 23 4.24 6.86 13.97
N PHE A 24 3.48 7.92 13.69
CA PHE A 24 3.88 8.93 12.72
C PHE A 24 4.06 10.31 13.36
N PRO A 25 5.03 11.11 12.89
CA PRO A 25 5.34 12.41 13.49
C PRO A 25 4.21 13.45 13.31
N PHE A 26 3.30 13.25 12.35
CA PHE A 26 2.14 14.13 12.14
C PHE A 26 0.95 13.80 13.07
N GLU A 27 0.98 12.69 13.79
CA GLU A 27 -0.13 12.29 14.67
C GLU A 27 -0.18 13.09 15.98
N PRO A 28 0.92 13.33 16.73
CA PRO A 28 0.85 14.10 17.97
C PRO A 28 0.20 15.49 17.82
N PRO A 29 0.56 16.33 16.82
CA PRO A 29 -0.08 17.64 16.62
C PRO A 29 -1.59 17.58 16.39
N TYR A 30 -2.13 16.43 15.98
CA TYR A 30 -3.55 16.20 15.81
C TYR A 30 -4.29 15.99 17.15
N PHE A 31 -3.63 15.39 18.13
CA PHE A 31 -4.23 14.99 19.41
C PHE A 31 -3.99 15.99 20.53
N THR A 32 -2.85 16.70 20.53
CA THR A 32 -2.50 17.69 21.55
C THR A 32 -3.59 18.78 21.74
N PRO A 33 -4.24 19.33 20.68
CA PRO A 33 -5.31 20.32 20.85
C PRO A 33 -6.58 19.77 21.53
N HIS A 34 -6.70 18.45 21.63
CA HIS A 34 -7.82 17.77 22.28
C HIS A 34 -7.50 17.34 23.73
N GLY A 35 -6.35 17.75 24.28
CA GLY A 35 -5.95 17.43 25.65
C GLY A 35 -5.47 15.98 25.84
N VAL A 36 -5.10 15.30 24.76
CA VAL A 36 -4.49 13.97 24.80
C VAL A 36 -2.98 14.15 24.76
N ASP A 37 -2.26 13.64 25.77
CA ASP A 37 -0.80 13.52 25.71
C ASP A 37 -0.44 12.50 24.61
N ALA A 38 0.40 12.91 23.66
CA ALA A 38 0.71 12.11 22.49
C ALA A 38 2.18 12.25 22.12
N VAL A 39 2.85 11.12 21.91
CA VAL A 39 4.29 11.06 21.64
C VAL A 39 4.53 10.21 20.40
N ALA A 40 5.27 10.74 19.42
CA ALA A 40 5.70 9.97 18.27
C ALA A 40 6.88 9.05 18.67
N VAL A 41 6.66 7.74 18.64
CA VAL A 41 7.68 6.72 18.93
C VAL A 41 8.28 6.11 17.66
N GLY A 42 7.74 6.48 16.50
CA GLY A 42 8.17 6.00 15.19
C GLY A 42 7.48 4.70 14.78
N HIS A 43 7.59 4.39 13.50
CA HIS A 43 6.98 3.21 12.90
C HIS A 43 8.00 2.06 12.84
N PRO A 44 7.66 0.82 13.26
CA PRO A 44 8.59 -0.31 13.26
C PRO A 44 9.29 -0.54 11.91
N TYR A 45 8.58 -0.32 10.80
CA TYR A 45 9.17 -0.45 9.46
C TYR A 45 10.20 0.61 9.10
N ALA A 46 10.27 1.75 9.82
CA ALA A 46 11.31 2.74 9.59
C ALA A 46 12.71 2.24 9.98
N GLN A 47 12.80 1.15 10.75
CA GLN A 47 14.07 0.53 11.16
C GLN A 47 14.46 -0.67 10.28
N VAL A 48 13.62 -1.07 9.32
CA VAL A 48 13.91 -2.19 8.42
C VAL A 48 14.75 -1.68 7.26
N ASN A 49 15.96 -2.22 7.11
CA ASN A 49 16.77 -1.96 5.93
C ASN A 49 16.15 -2.66 4.73
N PRO A 50 15.84 -1.93 3.64
CA PRO A 50 15.31 -2.55 2.44
C PRO A 50 16.35 -3.49 1.82
N LEU A 51 15.88 -4.59 1.23
CA LEU A 51 16.72 -5.45 0.40
C LEU A 51 17.22 -4.65 -0.80
N ASP A 52 18.46 -4.86 -1.22
CA ASP A 52 18.89 -4.34 -2.52
C ASP A 52 18.18 -5.09 -3.65
N ARG A 53 17.99 -4.42 -4.78
CA ARG A 53 17.23 -4.94 -5.92
C ARG A 53 17.81 -6.25 -6.48
N ALA A 54 19.13 -6.37 -6.54
CA ALA A 54 19.78 -7.56 -7.11
C ALA A 54 19.56 -8.78 -6.22
N THR A 55 19.73 -8.63 -4.90
CA THR A 55 19.41 -9.67 -3.92
C THR A 55 17.94 -10.04 -3.96
N ALA A 56 17.03 -9.06 -4.03
CA ALA A 56 15.60 -9.30 -4.11
C ALA A 56 15.21 -10.08 -5.37
N ARG A 57 15.74 -9.73 -6.55
CA ARG A 57 15.53 -10.47 -7.81
C ARG A 57 16.07 -11.89 -7.72
N SER A 58 17.26 -12.08 -7.13
CA SER A 58 17.84 -13.41 -6.92
C SER A 58 16.96 -14.29 -6.02
N ILE A 59 16.44 -13.76 -4.91
CA ILE A 59 15.52 -14.47 -4.00
C ILE A 59 14.25 -14.90 -4.73
N LEU A 60 13.74 -14.05 -5.63
CA LEU A 60 12.51 -14.29 -6.38
C LEU A 60 12.71 -15.12 -7.64
N GLY A 61 13.96 -15.38 -8.05
CA GLY A 61 14.29 -16.06 -9.30
C GLY A 61 13.96 -15.25 -10.56
N LEU A 62 13.99 -13.91 -10.45
CA LEU A 62 13.70 -13.00 -11.56
C LEU A 62 14.96 -12.75 -12.40
N ASP A 63 14.77 -12.53 -13.69
CA ASP A 63 15.83 -12.08 -14.59
C ASP A 63 16.06 -10.56 -14.49
N ASP A 64 17.04 -10.06 -15.26
CA ASP A 64 17.40 -8.63 -15.29
C ASP A 64 16.39 -7.74 -16.03
N GLY A 65 15.31 -8.31 -16.57
CA GLY A 65 14.25 -7.61 -17.26
C GLY A 65 13.48 -6.63 -16.37
N ARG A 66 12.47 -6.00 -16.99
CA ARG A 66 11.58 -5.07 -16.27
C ARG A 66 10.64 -5.85 -15.38
N VAL A 67 10.42 -5.35 -14.17
CA VAL A 67 9.55 -5.98 -13.17
C VAL A 67 8.40 -5.06 -12.77
N LEU A 68 7.17 -5.50 -13.00
CA LEU A 68 5.95 -4.86 -12.53
C LEU A 68 5.42 -5.58 -11.29
N ALA A 69 5.35 -4.88 -10.16
CA ALA A 69 4.78 -5.41 -8.92
C ALA A 69 3.30 -5.03 -8.79
N LEU A 70 2.44 -6.02 -8.58
CA LEU A 70 1.01 -5.83 -8.30
C LEU A 70 0.74 -6.02 -6.80
N LEU A 71 0.30 -4.97 -6.11
CA LEU A 71 0.05 -4.97 -4.67
C LEU A 71 -1.44 -4.69 -4.41
N PRO A 72 -2.35 -5.67 -4.61
CA PRO A 72 -3.81 -5.45 -4.58
C PRO A 72 -4.39 -5.26 -3.16
N GLY A 73 -3.57 -5.40 -2.12
CA GLY A 73 -4.00 -5.36 -0.72
C GLY A 73 -4.30 -6.75 -0.15
N SER A 74 -4.57 -6.79 1.16
CA SER A 74 -4.73 -8.05 1.91
C SER A 74 -6.19 -8.38 2.23
N ARG A 75 -7.12 -7.46 1.93
CA ARG A 75 -8.55 -7.63 2.23
C ARG A 75 -9.30 -8.11 1.01
N LYS A 76 -10.24 -9.04 1.23
CA LYS A 76 -11.11 -9.59 0.18
C LYS A 76 -11.75 -8.52 -0.72
N ARG A 77 -12.26 -7.44 -0.13
CA ARG A 77 -12.89 -6.34 -0.89
C ARG A 77 -11.89 -5.63 -1.79
N GLU A 78 -10.70 -5.31 -1.30
CA GLU A 78 -9.64 -4.64 -2.05
C GLU A 78 -9.18 -5.52 -3.21
N VAL A 79 -8.94 -6.82 -2.96
CA VAL A 79 -8.59 -7.77 -4.02
C VAL A 79 -9.69 -7.84 -5.09
N MET A 80 -10.95 -8.00 -4.71
CA MET A 80 -12.07 -8.11 -5.67
C MET A 80 -12.23 -6.87 -6.55
N THR A 81 -11.95 -5.67 -6.04
CA THR A 81 -12.17 -4.43 -6.78
C THR A 81 -10.94 -3.94 -7.54
N LEU A 82 -9.74 -4.16 -6.99
CA LEU A 82 -8.51 -3.60 -7.52
C LEU A 82 -7.79 -4.57 -8.45
N LEU A 83 -7.69 -5.85 -8.05
CA LEU A 83 -6.86 -6.81 -8.76
C LEU A 83 -7.29 -7.01 -10.23
N PRO A 84 -8.58 -7.14 -10.58
CA PRO A 84 -8.99 -7.32 -11.98
C PRO A 84 -8.48 -6.20 -12.90
N LYS A 85 -8.55 -4.95 -12.46
CA LYS A 85 -8.05 -3.80 -13.23
C LYS A 85 -6.52 -3.73 -13.29
N MET A 86 -5.85 -4.12 -12.20
CA MET A 86 -4.40 -4.25 -12.20
C MET A 86 -3.93 -5.31 -13.21
N LEU A 87 -4.62 -6.45 -13.27
CA LEU A 87 -4.34 -7.52 -14.23
C LEU A 87 -4.62 -7.10 -15.67
N GLU A 88 -5.71 -6.36 -15.92
CA GLU A 88 -6.00 -5.79 -17.24
C GLU A 88 -4.89 -4.86 -17.71
N ALA A 89 -4.45 -3.93 -16.84
CA ALA A 89 -3.34 -3.03 -17.14
C ALA A 89 -2.03 -3.79 -17.36
N ALA A 90 -1.73 -4.79 -16.53
CA ALA A 90 -0.55 -5.65 -16.69
C ALA A 90 -0.57 -6.39 -18.03
N GLY A 91 -1.71 -6.96 -18.42
CA GLY A 91 -1.88 -7.64 -19.71
C GLY A 91 -1.62 -6.71 -20.90
N GLN A 92 -2.09 -5.47 -20.85
CA GLN A 92 -1.81 -4.47 -21.89
C GLN A 92 -0.31 -4.10 -21.96
N LEU A 93 0.37 -4.07 -20.82
CA LEU A 93 1.81 -3.80 -20.77
C LEU A 93 2.63 -4.99 -21.30
N VAL A 94 2.28 -6.21 -20.90
CA VAL A 94 2.91 -7.45 -21.40
C VAL A 94 2.71 -7.60 -22.91
N ALA A 95 1.55 -7.22 -23.44
CA ALA A 95 1.31 -7.23 -24.90
C ALA A 95 2.25 -6.27 -25.67
N ARG A 96 2.75 -5.20 -25.02
CA ARG A 96 3.69 -4.24 -25.61
C ARG A 96 5.16 -4.63 -25.35
N ASP A 97 5.42 -5.27 -24.21
CA ASP A 97 6.72 -5.75 -23.78
C ASP A 97 6.59 -7.17 -23.23
N PRO A 98 6.70 -8.20 -24.09
CA PRO A 98 6.57 -9.60 -23.67
C PRO A 98 7.64 -10.07 -22.69
N SER A 99 8.71 -9.28 -22.50
CA SER A 99 9.77 -9.57 -21.51
C SER A 99 9.45 -9.05 -20.10
N LEU A 100 8.34 -8.31 -19.94
CA LEU A 100 7.91 -7.76 -18.66
C LEU A 100 7.52 -8.89 -17.69
N GLN A 101 8.21 -8.94 -16.56
CA GLN A 101 7.90 -9.87 -15.47
C GLN A 101 6.86 -9.24 -14.55
N VAL A 102 5.72 -9.89 -14.36
CA VAL A 102 4.66 -9.41 -13.47
C VAL A 102 4.63 -10.26 -12.20
N ILE A 103 4.82 -9.63 -11.04
CA ILE A 103 4.91 -10.31 -9.74
C ILE A 103 3.83 -9.83 -8.78
N LEU A 104 3.26 -10.75 -8.00
CA LEU A 104 2.13 -10.48 -7.11
C LEU A 104 2.30 -11.21 -5.78
N PRO A 105 2.60 -10.51 -4.66
CA PRO A 105 2.55 -11.10 -3.34
C PRO A 105 1.10 -11.19 -2.86
N VAL A 106 0.71 -12.35 -2.30
CA VAL A 106 -0.66 -12.62 -1.86
C VAL A 106 -0.71 -13.10 -0.41
N ALA A 107 -1.63 -12.54 0.37
CA ALA A 107 -1.92 -13.02 1.72
C ALA A 107 -2.74 -14.32 1.68
N ALA A 108 -2.40 -15.26 2.56
CA ALA A 108 -3.08 -16.55 2.68
C ALA A 108 -4.61 -16.42 2.86
N SER A 109 -5.08 -15.32 3.46
CA SER A 109 -6.51 -15.02 3.64
C SER A 109 -7.27 -14.79 2.33
N VAL A 110 -6.59 -14.40 1.26
CA VAL A 110 -7.17 -14.06 -0.05
C VAL A 110 -6.61 -14.90 -1.19
N GLU A 111 -5.65 -15.80 -0.93
CA GLU A 111 -5.03 -16.66 -1.95
C GLU A 111 -6.06 -17.47 -2.74
N LYS A 112 -7.04 -18.09 -2.07
CA LYS A 112 -8.13 -18.83 -2.73
C LYS A 112 -9.01 -17.96 -3.62
N LEU A 113 -9.01 -16.65 -3.39
CA LEU A 113 -9.71 -15.69 -4.24
C LEU A 113 -8.87 -15.28 -5.45
N VAL A 114 -7.57 -15.10 -5.26
CA VAL A 114 -6.62 -14.63 -6.28
C VAL A 114 -6.28 -15.73 -7.29
N ALA A 115 -6.05 -16.96 -6.83
CA ALA A 115 -5.67 -18.08 -7.69
C ALA A 115 -6.54 -18.23 -8.96
N PRO A 116 -7.89 -18.25 -8.88
CA PRO A 116 -8.73 -18.34 -10.08
C PRO A 116 -8.68 -17.09 -10.97
N MET A 117 -8.37 -15.90 -10.43
CA MET A 117 -8.31 -14.65 -11.22
C MET A 117 -7.10 -14.62 -12.16
N ILE A 118 -6.05 -15.36 -11.84
CA ILE A 118 -4.80 -15.39 -12.61
C ILE A 118 -4.55 -16.73 -13.30
N ALA A 119 -5.44 -17.71 -13.16
CA ALA A 119 -5.24 -19.06 -13.69
C ALA A 119 -4.95 -19.08 -15.20
N GLU A 120 -5.60 -18.17 -15.94
CA GLU A 120 -5.44 -17.99 -17.39
C GLU A 120 -4.41 -16.90 -17.76
N LEU A 121 -3.65 -16.38 -16.79
CA LEU A 121 -2.68 -15.31 -16.95
C LEU A 121 -1.26 -15.82 -16.62
N PRO A 122 -0.64 -16.61 -17.52
CA PRO A 122 0.66 -17.26 -17.25
C PRO A 122 1.81 -16.26 -17.07
N PHE A 123 1.60 -14.98 -17.41
CA PHE A 123 2.58 -13.92 -17.23
C PHE A 123 2.66 -13.39 -15.79
N VAL A 124 1.77 -13.82 -14.88
CA VAL A 124 1.75 -13.39 -13.47
C VAL A 124 2.38 -14.45 -12.58
N GLN A 125 3.45 -14.09 -11.87
CA GLN A 125 4.10 -14.93 -10.88
C GLN A 125 3.57 -14.59 -9.47
N LEU A 126 3.06 -15.60 -8.76
CA LEU A 126 2.57 -15.45 -7.38
C LEU A 126 3.67 -15.69 -6.37
N TYR A 127 3.68 -14.86 -5.33
CA TYR A 127 4.52 -15.04 -4.16
C TYR A 127 3.69 -14.98 -2.87
N PRO A 128 4.09 -15.69 -1.81
CA PRO A 128 3.50 -15.50 -0.48
C PRO A 128 3.70 -14.07 0.04
N GLN A 129 2.75 -13.54 0.81
CA GLN A 129 2.81 -12.19 1.39
C GLN A 129 4.10 -11.91 2.17
N GLN A 130 4.69 -12.92 2.80
CA GLN A 130 5.95 -12.78 3.55
C GLN A 130 7.11 -12.35 2.64
N MET A 131 7.02 -12.59 1.33
CA MET A 131 7.99 -12.15 0.34
C MET A 131 7.70 -10.74 -0.20
N SER A 132 6.66 -10.05 0.29
CA SER A 132 6.32 -8.68 -0.14
C SER A 132 7.50 -7.69 -0.07
N PRO A 133 8.38 -7.71 0.95
CA PRO A 133 9.58 -6.85 0.94
C PRO A 133 10.51 -7.13 -0.25
N ALA A 134 10.72 -8.41 -0.61
CA ALA A 134 11.51 -8.77 -1.78
C ALA A 134 10.80 -8.35 -3.08
N VAL A 135 9.49 -8.56 -3.19
CA VAL A 135 8.70 -8.11 -4.36
C VAL A 135 8.82 -6.60 -4.55
N MET A 136 8.67 -5.83 -3.47
CA MET A 136 8.78 -4.38 -3.55
C MET A 136 10.19 -3.91 -3.93
N ALA A 137 11.24 -4.50 -3.34
CA ALA A 137 12.62 -4.16 -3.67
C ALA A 137 13.03 -4.56 -5.10
N ALA A 138 12.47 -5.65 -5.63
CA ALA A 138 12.77 -6.15 -6.98
C ALA A 138 12.10 -5.33 -8.09
N GLY A 139 10.96 -4.71 -7.80
CA GLY A 139 10.11 -4.03 -8.77
C GLY A 139 10.71 -2.74 -9.34
N ASP A 140 10.55 -2.55 -10.65
CA ASP A 140 10.84 -1.27 -11.32
C ASP A 140 9.64 -0.33 -11.28
N PHE A 141 8.43 -0.87 -11.14
CA PHE A 141 7.20 -0.09 -10.97
C PHE A 141 6.14 -0.90 -10.21
N GLY A 142 5.35 -0.24 -9.35
CA GLY A 142 4.28 -0.86 -8.58
C GLY A 142 2.88 -0.32 -8.90
N LEU A 143 1.89 -1.19 -9.03
CA LEU A 143 0.47 -0.83 -8.91
C LEU A 143 0.02 -1.16 -7.48
N ILE A 144 -0.27 -0.13 -6.69
CA ILE A 144 -0.30 -0.25 -5.23
C ILE A 144 -1.67 0.09 -4.66
N CYS A 145 -2.24 -0.79 -3.85
CA CYS A 145 -3.42 -0.48 -3.05
C CYS A 145 -3.10 0.60 -2.02
N SER A 146 -4.03 1.55 -1.81
CA SER A 146 -3.89 2.53 -0.73
C SER A 146 -3.84 1.85 0.65
N GLY A 147 -3.02 2.39 1.56
CA GLY A 147 -2.84 1.88 2.92
C GLY A 147 -1.38 1.75 3.32
N THR A 148 -1.09 0.80 4.23
CA THR A 148 0.27 0.53 4.73
C THR A 148 1.22 0.06 3.63
N ALA A 149 0.70 -0.62 2.61
CA ALA A 149 1.46 -1.04 1.44
C ALA A 149 2.16 0.14 0.73
N THR A 150 1.59 1.35 0.78
CA THR A 150 2.24 2.55 0.21
C THR A 150 3.47 2.97 0.98
N LEU A 151 3.45 2.84 2.31
CA LEU A 151 4.62 3.14 3.15
C LEU A 151 5.70 2.09 2.97
N GLU A 152 5.33 0.81 2.98
CA GLU A 152 6.27 -0.30 2.77
C GLU A 152 6.94 -0.22 1.39
N ALA A 153 6.17 0.11 0.34
CA ALA A 153 6.70 0.32 -1.00
C ALA A 153 7.66 1.51 -1.06
N ALA A 154 7.31 2.63 -0.43
CA ALA A 154 8.19 3.81 -0.39
C ALA A 154 9.52 3.51 0.33
N LEU A 155 9.45 2.81 1.46
CA LEU A 155 10.63 2.39 2.22
C LEU A 155 11.49 1.37 1.45
N SER A 156 10.86 0.55 0.62
CA SER A 156 11.55 -0.41 -0.26
C SER A 156 12.10 0.22 -1.55
N GLY A 157 11.88 1.54 -1.77
CA GLY A 157 12.34 2.24 -2.96
C GLY A 157 11.56 1.87 -4.24
N LEU A 158 10.35 1.33 -4.12
CA LEU A 158 9.50 0.96 -5.26
C LEU A 158 8.76 2.20 -5.79
N PRO A 159 9.10 2.77 -6.96
CA PRO A 159 8.25 3.77 -7.59
C PRO A 159 6.95 3.11 -8.07
N GLY A 160 5.87 3.88 -8.20
CA GLY A 160 4.58 3.28 -8.53
C GLY A 160 3.42 4.24 -8.64
N HIS A 161 2.23 3.67 -8.80
CA HIS A 161 0.96 4.36 -8.84
C HIS A 161 0.01 3.77 -7.80
N VAL A 162 -0.58 4.62 -6.97
CA VAL A 162 -1.57 4.17 -5.99
C VAL A 162 -2.94 4.17 -6.64
N TYR A 163 -3.64 3.04 -6.58
CA TYR A 163 -4.99 2.88 -7.07
C TYR A 163 -5.90 2.42 -5.94
N TYR A 164 -7.03 3.10 -5.76
CA TYR A 164 -8.00 2.71 -4.74
C TYR A 164 -9.43 3.01 -5.15
N GLN A 165 -10.19 1.97 -5.47
CA GLN A 165 -11.59 2.06 -5.78
C GLN A 165 -12.44 1.99 -4.50
N THR A 166 -13.05 3.11 -4.14
CA THR A 166 -14.07 3.18 -3.08
C THR A 166 -15.46 2.93 -3.67
N ASP A 167 -16.39 2.48 -2.82
CA ASP A 167 -17.80 2.38 -3.20
C ASP A 167 -18.32 3.77 -3.58
N PRO A 168 -19.04 3.97 -4.71
CA PRO A 168 -19.52 5.28 -5.15
C PRO A 168 -20.25 6.05 -4.04
N ILE A 169 -21.01 5.35 -3.21
CA ILE A 169 -21.72 5.93 -2.06
C ILE A 169 -20.71 6.41 -1.00
N THR A 170 -19.69 5.60 -0.71
CA THR A 170 -18.62 5.95 0.24
C THR A 170 -17.75 7.09 -0.28
N THR A 171 -17.48 7.15 -1.58
CA THR A 171 -16.75 8.25 -2.24
C THR A 171 -17.55 9.55 -2.16
N PHE A 172 -18.86 9.47 -2.42
CA PHE A 172 -19.76 10.62 -2.43
C PHE A 172 -19.93 11.28 -1.05
N PHE A 173 -19.98 10.48 0.02
CA PHE A 173 -20.01 11.01 1.39
C PHE A 173 -18.60 11.28 1.95
N GLY A 174 -17.61 10.47 1.58
CA GLY A 174 -16.23 10.56 2.06
C GLY A 174 -15.47 11.77 1.52
N GLN A 175 -15.79 12.27 0.33
CA GLN A 175 -15.16 13.48 -0.24
C GLN A 175 -15.36 14.75 0.61
N PHE A 176 -16.40 14.79 1.46
CA PHE A 176 -16.67 15.90 2.38
C PHE A 176 -15.99 15.73 3.75
N LEU A 177 -15.51 14.52 4.06
CA LEU A 177 -14.94 14.14 5.37
C LEU A 177 -13.43 13.84 5.31
N VAL A 178 -12.91 13.50 4.13
CA VAL A 178 -11.53 13.02 3.95
C VAL A 178 -10.66 14.14 3.36
N ASN A 179 -9.62 14.51 4.11
CA ASN A 179 -8.60 15.44 3.61
C ASN A 179 -7.79 14.75 2.49
N LYS A 180 -8.08 15.11 1.23
CA LYS A 180 -7.50 14.50 0.03
C LYS A 180 -5.96 14.54 -0.03
N LYS A 181 -5.33 15.47 0.70
CA LYS A 181 -3.86 15.55 0.81
C LYS A 181 -3.23 14.37 1.57
N ASN A 182 -4.02 13.65 2.38
CA ASN A 182 -3.53 12.67 3.36
C ASN A 182 -4.02 11.23 3.11
N ILE A 183 -4.60 10.94 1.93
CA ILE A 183 -5.15 9.59 1.63
C ILE A 183 -4.04 8.56 1.45
N VAL A 184 -2.90 8.96 0.89
CA VAL A 184 -1.72 8.10 0.71
C VAL A 184 -0.80 8.29 1.91
N LEU A 185 -0.62 7.23 2.70
CA LEU A 185 0.18 7.26 3.92
C LEU A 185 1.63 7.71 3.64
N ALA A 186 2.26 7.18 2.59
CA ALA A 186 3.62 7.59 2.22
C ALA A 186 3.74 9.10 1.95
N ASN A 187 2.77 9.69 1.24
CA ASN A 187 2.76 11.13 0.96
C ASN A 187 2.55 11.95 2.25
N ALA A 188 1.69 11.47 3.15
CA ALA A 188 1.45 12.12 4.43
C ALA A 188 2.68 12.08 5.35
N VAL A 189 3.39 10.95 5.39
CA VAL A 189 4.63 10.79 6.16
C VAL A 189 5.75 11.68 5.58
N ALA A 190 5.91 11.71 4.26
CA ALA A 190 6.98 12.45 3.60
C ALA A 190 6.73 13.97 3.50
N GLY A 191 5.48 14.42 3.66
CA GLY A 191 5.09 15.82 3.44
C GLY A 191 5.14 16.26 1.97
N VAL A 192 5.45 15.36 1.05
CA VAL A 192 5.54 15.59 -0.41
C VAL A 192 4.80 14.49 -1.17
N LYS A 193 4.42 14.75 -2.42
CA LYS A 193 3.74 13.78 -3.27
C LYS A 193 4.74 12.78 -3.85
N ILE A 194 4.93 11.64 -3.19
CA ILE A 194 5.75 10.51 -3.66
C ILE A 194 4.98 9.69 -4.70
N TYR A 195 3.72 9.35 -4.39
CA TYR A 195 2.88 8.58 -5.30
C TYR A 195 1.71 9.40 -5.86
N PRO A 196 1.43 9.29 -7.18
CA PRO A 196 0.14 9.66 -7.73
C PRO A 196 -0.95 8.70 -7.22
N LEU A 197 -2.18 9.22 -7.08
CA LEU A 197 -3.37 8.48 -6.64
C LEU A 197 -4.48 8.59 -7.68
N SER A 198 -5.05 7.45 -8.07
CA SER A 198 -6.33 7.37 -8.79
C SER A 198 -7.40 6.73 -7.89
N LEU A 199 -8.58 7.35 -7.86
CA LEU A 199 -9.77 6.90 -7.13
C LEU A 199 -10.79 6.24 -8.08
#